data_AF-A0A6J5U6L3-F1
#
_entry.id   AF-A0A6J5U6L3-F1
#
_cell.length_a   1.000
_cell.length_b   1.000
_cell.length_c   1.000
_cell.angle_alpha   90.00
_cell.angle_beta   90.00
_cell.angle_gamma   90.00
#
_symmetry.space_group_name_H-M   'P 1'
#
loop_
_entity.id
_entity.type
_entity.pdbx_description
1 polymer ?
#
loop_
_entity_poly.entity_id
_entity_poly.type
_entity_poly.pdbx_seq_one_letter_code
_entity_poly.pdbx_strand_id
1 'polypeptide(L)'
;MKKVSELNNLPACAIIYSLYHSQHEIWPSSLQVQQVLKKFKTMLEMEQSRKMVNQESLLGQRIEKANEQLKKQRKENREKEMTRVLFQSLTGGGEQTSPSRTNRTANGYNNILLNGEVGFRN
;
A
#
# COMPACT_ATOMS: atom_id res chain seq x y z
N MET A 1 19.97 9.64 -7.28
CA MET A 1 19.00 10.60 -7.84
C MET A 1 18.15 10.15 -9.05
N LYS A 2 18.34 8.95 -9.64
CA LYS A 2 17.62 8.55 -10.88
C LYS A 2 16.07 8.66 -10.83
N LYS A 3 15.45 8.32 -9.69
CA LYS A 3 13.97 8.45 -9.55
C LYS A 3 13.48 9.90 -9.46
N VAL A 4 14.28 10.79 -8.86
CA VAL A 4 13.89 12.21 -8.71
C VAL A 4 14.03 12.93 -10.06
N SER A 5 14.98 12.50 -10.90
CA SER A 5 15.12 12.98 -12.29
C SER A 5 14.03 12.48 -13.25
N GLU A 6 13.05 11.69 -12.82
CA GLU A 6 11.86 11.40 -13.63
C GLU A 6 10.83 12.55 -13.58
N LEU A 7 11.00 13.51 -12.66
CA LEU A 7 10.11 14.65 -12.45
C LEU A 7 10.41 15.86 -13.36
N ASN A 8 11.06 15.66 -14.51
CA ASN A 8 11.71 16.70 -15.33
C ASN A 8 10.82 17.91 -15.75
N ASN A 9 9.50 17.80 -15.63
CA ASN A 9 8.56 18.85 -16.02
C ASN A 9 8.03 19.70 -14.84
N LEU A 10 8.45 19.40 -13.60
CA LEU A 10 8.01 20.13 -12.41
C LEU A 10 9.20 20.80 -11.71
N PRO A 11 9.07 22.07 -11.28
CA PRO A 11 10.09 22.70 -10.43
C PRO A 11 10.14 22.01 -9.08
N ALA A 12 11.09 21.08 -8.93
CA ALA A 12 11.28 20.25 -7.74
C ALA A 12 12.73 20.34 -7.25
N CYS A 13 12.93 20.17 -5.95
CA CYS A 13 14.24 20.10 -5.33
C CYS A 13 14.24 19.08 -4.17
N ALA A 14 15.42 18.55 -3.86
CA ALA A 14 15.63 17.70 -2.70
C ALA A 14 16.86 18.16 -1.92
N ILE A 15 16.76 18.16 -0.59
CA ILE A 15 17.84 18.45 0.36
C ILE A 15 17.90 17.29 1.33
N ILE A 16 19.01 16.55 1.34
CA ILE A 16 19.18 15.34 2.13
C ILE A 16 20.32 15.54 3.11
N TYR A 17 20.01 15.40 4.40
CA TYR A 17 21.00 15.42 5.47
C TYR A 17 21.33 13.99 5.86
N SER A 18 22.62 13.67 5.87
CA SER A 18 23.14 12.39 6.37
C SER A 18 23.77 12.61 7.74
N LEU A 19 23.57 11.68 8.67
CA LEU A 19 24.28 11.71 9.97
C LEU A 19 25.76 11.32 9.84
N TYR A 20 26.15 10.74 8.71
CA TYR A 20 27.50 10.22 8.46
C TYR A 20 28.37 11.18 7.64
N HIS A 21 27.78 12.22 7.07
CA HIS A 21 28.48 13.19 6.22
C HIS A 21 28.10 14.61 6.66
N SER A 22 29.10 15.48 6.80
CA SER A 22 28.90 16.89 7.16
C SER A 22 28.27 17.72 6.05
N GLN A 23 28.37 17.26 4.80
CA GLN A 23 27.74 17.91 3.64
C GLN A 23 26.40 17.28 3.32
N HIS A 24 25.42 18.14 3.04
CA HIS A 24 24.09 17.73 2.60
C HIS A 24 24.09 17.50 1.08
N GLU A 25 23.36 16.49 0.62
CA GLU A 25 23.17 16.24 -0.80
C GLU A 25 22.03 17.13 -1.32
N ILE A 26 22.29 17.85 -2.41
CA ILE A 26 21.35 18.79 -3.03
C ILE A 26 21.09 18.37 -4.47
N TRP A 27 19.84 18.43 -4.90
CA TRP A 27 19.46 18.24 -6.31
C TRP A 27 18.38 19.23 -6.72
N PRO A 28 18.38 19.72 -7.98
CA PRO A 28 19.29 19.34 -9.08
C PRO A 28 20.65 20.06 -9.07
N SER A 29 20.67 21.34 -8.70
CA SER A 29 21.89 22.12 -8.43
C SER A 29 21.59 23.18 -7.40
N SER A 30 22.60 23.70 -6.68
CA SER A 30 22.39 24.71 -5.63
C SER A 30 21.60 25.93 -6.15
N LEU A 31 21.92 26.41 -7.36
CA LEU A 31 21.23 27.55 -7.98
C LEU A 31 19.74 27.25 -8.23
N GLN A 32 19.44 26.10 -8.81
CA GLN A 32 18.05 25.70 -9.10
C GLN A 32 17.25 25.46 -7.82
N VAL A 33 17.87 24.86 -6.80
CA VAL A 33 17.24 24.70 -5.49
C VAL A 33 16.90 26.05 -4.87
N GLN A 34 17.81 27.02 -4.94
CA GLN A 34 17.51 28.37 -4.45
C GLN A 34 16.36 29.04 -5.20
N GLN A 35 16.25 28.85 -6.52
CA GLN A 35 15.12 29.36 -7.30
C GLN A 35 13.79 28.72 -6.88
N VAL A 36 13.76 27.40 -6.70
CA VAL A 36 12.57 26.67 -6.23
C VAL A 36 12.19 27.11 -4.83
N LEU A 37 13.16 27.24 -3.91
CA LEU A 37 12.92 27.71 -2.54
C LEU A 37 12.42 29.16 -2.51
N LYS A 38 12.98 30.05 -3.32
CA LYS A 38 12.53 31.44 -3.41
C LYS A 38 11.07 31.49 -3.88
N LYS A 39 10.73 30.74 -4.92
CA LYS A 39 9.35 30.63 -5.42
C LYS A 39 8.41 30.07 -4.37
N PHE A 40 8.81 29.00 -3.68
CA PHE A 40 8.02 28.38 -2.61
C PHE A 40 7.72 29.39 -1.48
N LYS A 41 8.74 30.12 -1.01
CA LYS A 41 8.60 31.14 0.04
C LYS A 41 7.72 32.33 -0.35
N THR A 42 7.56 32.61 -1.64
CA THR A 42 6.67 33.68 -2.13
C THR A 42 5.20 33.25 -2.30
N MET A 43 4.90 31.94 -2.19
CA MET A 43 3.52 31.44 -2.27
C MET A 43 2.75 31.74 -0.98
N LEU A 44 1.42 31.74 -1.04
CA LEU A 44 0.57 31.85 0.16
C LEU A 44 0.74 30.63 1.07
N GLU A 45 0.60 30.80 2.39
CA GLU A 45 0.79 29.71 3.37
C GLU A 45 -0.10 28.48 3.09
N MET A 46 -1.35 28.72 2.66
CA MET A 46 -2.29 27.67 2.27
C MET A 46 -1.83 26.89 1.03
N GLU A 47 -1.10 27.54 0.12
CA GLU A 47 -0.54 26.89 -1.08
C GLU A 47 0.74 26.14 -0.75
N GLN A 48 1.59 26.71 0.11
CA GLN A 48 2.83 26.08 0.58
C GLN A 48 2.57 24.76 1.32
N SER A 49 1.58 24.76 2.22
CA SER A 49 1.20 23.61 3.03
C SER A 49 0.30 22.60 2.28
N ARG A 50 -0.13 22.93 1.06
CA ARG A 50 -1.03 22.10 0.28
C ARG A 50 -0.39 20.73 0.01
N LYS A 51 -0.98 19.69 0.60
CA LYS A 51 -0.49 18.29 0.51
C LYS A 51 0.93 18.10 1.08
N MET A 52 1.38 18.99 1.97
CA MET A 52 2.61 18.76 2.71
C MET A 52 2.40 17.56 3.65
N VAL A 53 3.30 16.58 3.56
CA VAL A 53 3.24 15.35 4.36
C VAL A 53 4.60 15.10 5.00
N ASN A 54 4.59 14.53 6.19
CA ASN A 54 5.78 14.01 6.83
C ASN A 54 5.81 12.47 6.66
N GLN A 55 6.99 11.87 6.79
CA GLN A 55 7.16 10.44 6.54
C GLN A 55 6.35 9.57 7.51
N GLU A 56 6.33 9.94 8.78
CA GLU A 56 5.62 9.21 9.82
C GLU A 56 4.10 9.21 9.59
N SER A 57 3.51 10.37 9.31
CA SER A 57 2.08 10.52 9.04
C SER A 57 1.68 9.84 7.74
N LEU A 58 2.52 9.90 6.70
CA LEU A 58 2.28 9.16 5.46
C LEU A 58 2.28 7.65 5.70
N LEU A 59 3.20 7.13 6.50
CA LEU A 59 3.25 5.72 6.86
C LEU A 59 2.05 5.32 7.71
N GLY A 60 1.69 6.14 8.71
CA GLY A 60 0.51 5.95 9.54
C GLY A 60 -0.77 5.84 8.71
N GLN A 61 -1.00 6.79 7.80
CA GLN A 61 -2.15 6.76 6.87
C GLN A 61 -2.20 5.49 6.02
N ARG A 62 -1.04 5.00 5.57
CA ARG A 62 -0.96 3.77 4.77
C ARG A 62 -1.30 2.53 5.60
N ILE A 63 -0.83 2.48 6.84
CA ILE A 63 -1.13 1.39 7.78
C ILE A 63 -2.64 1.38 8.08
N GLU A 64 -3.21 2.53 8.41
CA GLU A 64 -4.64 2.67 8.67
C GLU A 64 -5.47 2.18 7.48
N LYS A 65 -5.16 2.65 6.27
CA LYS A 65 -5.84 2.21 5.05
C LYS A 65 -5.72 0.69 4.81
N ALA A 66 -4.56 0.10 5.08
CA ALA A 66 -4.38 -1.35 4.97
C ALA A 66 -5.23 -2.11 6.02
N ASN A 67 -5.32 -1.59 7.24
CA ASN A 67 -6.16 -2.16 8.30
C ASN A 67 -7.65 -2.11 7.95
N GLU A 68 -8.13 -0.99 7.38
CA GLU A 68 -9.51 -0.87 6.90
C GLU A 68 -9.82 -1.89 5.80
N GLN A 69 -8.92 -2.05 4.83
CA GLN A 69 -9.05 -3.06 3.77
C GLN A 69 -9.11 -4.48 4.34
N LEU A 70 -8.24 -4.79 5.31
CA LEU A 70 -8.23 -6.08 5.99
C LEU A 70 -9.56 -6.34 6.72
N LYS A 71 -10.10 -5.33 7.42
CA LYS A 71 -11.40 -5.42 8.10
C LYS A 71 -12.53 -5.71 7.11
N LYS A 72 -12.52 -5.05 5.95
CA LYS A 72 -13.50 -5.28 4.88
C LYS A 72 -13.41 -6.70 4.33
N GLN A 73 -12.21 -7.18 4.01
CA GLN A 73 -12.00 -8.53 3.50
C GLN A 73 -12.44 -9.61 4.50
N ARG A 74 -12.15 -9.43 5.80
CA ARG A 74 -12.62 -10.35 6.85
C ARG A 74 -14.14 -10.43 6.91
N LYS A 75 -14.83 -9.29 6.78
CA LYS A 75 -16.29 -9.25 6.73
C LYS A 75 -16.83 -9.98 5.50
N GLU A 76 -16.31 -9.68 4.31
CA GLU A 76 -16.71 -10.31 3.06
C GLU A 76 -16.46 -11.83 3.08
N ASN A 77 -15.33 -12.27 3.64
CA ASN A 77 -15.03 -13.69 3.77
C ASN A 77 -16.01 -14.39 4.72
N ARG A 78 -16.39 -13.75 5.82
CA ARG A 78 -17.38 -14.30 6.75
C ARG A 78 -18.77 -14.40 6.11
N GLU A 79 -19.16 -13.42 5.31
CA GLU A 79 -20.42 -13.45 4.57
C GLU A 79 -20.43 -14.60 3.55
N LYS A 80 -19.35 -14.75 2.76
CA LYS A 80 -19.20 -15.87 1.81
C LYS A 80 -19.25 -17.23 2.50
N GLU A 81 -18.60 -17.38 3.65
CA GLU A 81 -18.63 -18.62 4.41
C GLU A 81 -20.04 -18.95 4.90
N MET A 82 -20.76 -17.96 5.44
CA MET A 82 -22.14 -18.13 5.89
C MET A 82 -23.07 -18.52 4.73
N THR A 83 -22.94 -17.87 3.58
CA THR A 83 -23.69 -18.23 2.37
C THR A 83 -23.37 -19.65 1.92
N ARG A 84 -22.10 -20.06 1.93
CA ARG A 84 -21.68 -21.43 1.56
C ARG A 84 -22.31 -22.47 2.47
N VAL A 85 -22.23 -22.26 3.78
CA VAL A 85 -22.82 -23.17 4.77
C VAL A 85 -24.34 -23.24 4.61
N LEU A 86 -25.02 -22.10 4.41
CA LEU A 86 -26.46 -22.07 4.16
C LEU A 86 -26.84 -22.90 2.92
N PHE A 87 -26.14 -22.70 1.80
CA PHE A 87 -26.39 -23.46 0.58
C PHE A 87 -26.16 -24.96 0.78
N GLN A 88 -25.09 -25.37 1.47
CA GLN A 88 -24.82 -26.78 1.79
C GLN A 88 -25.93 -27.39 2.65
N SER A 89 -26.41 -26.68 3.67
CA SER A 89 -27.51 -27.16 4.52
C SER A 89 -28.83 -27.28 3.76
N LEU A 90 -29.11 -26.38 2.81
CA LEU A 90 -30.30 -26.46 1.96
C LEU A 90 -30.21 -27.54 0.87
N THR A 91 -29.00 -27.89 0.44
CA THR A 91 -28.74 -28.95 -0.56
C THR A 91 -28.42 -30.32 0.06
N GLY A 92 -28.42 -30.42 1.39
CA GLY A 92 -28.22 -31.65 2.18
C GLY A 92 -29.38 -32.65 2.13
N GLY A 93 -29.91 -32.89 0.93
CA GLY A 93 -30.93 -33.91 0.62
C GLY A 93 -30.98 -34.32 -0.85
N GLY A 94 -29.96 -34.01 -1.66
CA GLY A 94 -29.92 -34.40 -3.07
C GLY A 94 -28.51 -34.83 -3.47
N GLU A 95 -28.42 -36.02 -4.05
CA GLU A 95 -27.20 -36.74 -4.40
C GLU A 95 -26.14 -35.93 -5.14
N GLN A 96 -24.90 -36.38 -4.93
CA GLN A 96 -23.72 -36.03 -5.70
C GLN A 96 -24.02 -35.94 -7.20
N THR A 97 -23.97 -34.73 -7.75
CA THR A 97 -23.63 -34.54 -9.16
C THR A 97 -22.48 -33.55 -9.24
N SER A 98 -21.30 -34.13 -9.37
CA SER A 98 -20.05 -33.43 -9.64
C SER A 98 -20.19 -32.55 -10.90
N PRO A 99 -19.89 -31.23 -10.86
CA PRO A 99 -19.51 -30.52 -12.06
C PRO A 99 -18.03 -30.81 -12.29
N SER A 100 -17.77 -31.57 -13.35
CA SER A 100 -16.48 -31.93 -13.92
C SER A 100 -15.39 -30.88 -13.67
N ARG A 101 -14.37 -31.27 -12.90
CA ARG A 101 -13.05 -30.61 -12.87
C ARG A 101 -12.52 -30.59 -14.30
N THR A 102 -12.64 -29.46 -14.98
CA THR A 102 -11.86 -29.18 -16.19
C THR A 102 -11.00 -27.93 -15.97
N ASN A 103 -9.69 -28.18 -15.99
CA ASN A 103 -8.60 -27.29 -16.40
C ASN A 103 -8.07 -26.20 -15.45
N ARG A 104 -7.09 -26.63 -14.63
CA ARG A 104 -5.67 -26.22 -14.65
C ARG A 104 -5.31 -24.72 -14.91
N THR A 105 -4.54 -24.19 -13.95
CA THR A 105 -3.47 -23.17 -14.08
C THR A 105 -3.84 -21.70 -13.86
N ALA A 106 -3.78 -21.26 -12.60
CA ALA A 106 -3.05 -20.06 -12.14
C ALA A 106 -3.29 -19.89 -10.62
N ASN A 107 -2.26 -19.49 -9.89
CA ASN A 107 -2.28 -19.06 -8.48
C ASN A 107 -2.04 -20.14 -7.41
N GLY A 108 -0.81 -20.67 -7.40
CA GLY A 108 -0.19 -21.36 -6.26
C GLY A 108 0.13 -20.47 -5.05
N TYR A 109 -0.62 -19.38 -4.81
CA TYR A 109 -0.41 -18.48 -3.67
C TYR A 109 -1.59 -18.41 -2.69
N ASN A 110 -2.72 -19.06 -2.97
CA ASN A 110 -3.94 -18.91 -2.14
C ASN A 110 -4.20 -20.06 -1.16
N ASN A 111 -3.26 -21.00 -0.95
CA ASN A 111 -3.48 -22.14 -0.04
C ASN A 111 -2.67 -22.10 1.27
N ILE A 112 -1.93 -21.02 1.55
CA ILE A 112 -1.15 -20.90 2.78
C ILE A 112 -1.90 -20.12 3.88
N LEU A 113 -2.98 -19.40 3.55
CA LEU A 113 -3.71 -18.57 4.53
C LEU A 113 -4.97 -19.21 5.12
N LEU A 114 -5.27 -20.47 4.78
CA LEU A 114 -6.46 -21.17 5.32
C LEU A 114 -6.17 -22.09 6.50
N ASN A 115 -4.90 -22.36 6.83
CA ASN A 115 -4.54 -23.16 8.00
C ASN A 115 -3.69 -22.31 8.95
N GLY A 116 -4.36 -21.52 9.78
CA GLY A 116 -3.75 -20.92 10.96
C GLY A 116 -3.47 -21.99 12.01
N GLU A 117 -2.35 -22.70 11.86
CA GLU A 117 -1.72 -23.45 12.95
C GLU A 117 -0.23 -23.12 12.96
N VAL A 118 0.12 -22.02 13.62
CA VAL A 118 1.52 -21.75 14.02
C VAL A 118 1.76 -22.54 15.31
N GLY A 119 2.07 -23.83 15.16
CA GLY A 119 2.66 -24.61 16.23
C GLY A 119 4.10 -24.17 16.43
N PHE A 120 4.35 -23.29 17.41
CA PHE A 120 5.69 -23.10 17.96
C PHE A 120 6.10 -24.42 18.66
N ARG A 121 7.16 -25.05 18.18
CA ARG A 121 7.94 -25.99 18.99
C ARG A 121 9.39 -25.50 19.02
N ASN A 122 9.91 -25.40 20.24
CA ASN A 122 11.31 -25.20 20.58
C ASN A 122 12.18 -26.34 20.03
#